data_AF-A0A852ZED3-F1
#
_entry.id   AF-A0A852ZED3-F1
#
_cell.length_a   1.000
_cell.length_b   1.000
_cell.length_c   1.000
_cell.angle_alpha   90.00
_cell.angle_beta   90.00
_cell.angle_gamma   90.00
#
_symmetry.space_group_name_H-M   'P 1'
#
loop_
_entity.id
_entity.type
_entity.pdbx_description
1 polymer ?
#
loop_
_entity_poly.entity_id
_entity_poly.type
_entity_poly.pdbx_seq_one_letter_code
_entity_poly.pdbx_strand_id
1 'polypeptide(L)'
;MEAVLEVVPPDTPTGLVVCSARTYTRSYQEALGSWSESGITVWGTVPERVAITAGPDGPLCPDGLEAYRQVWRRAQTAARSSQSR
;
A
#
# COMPACT_ATOMS: atom_id res chain seq x y z
N MET A 1 9.59 -3.65 -9.97
CA MET A 1 8.32 -4.17 -9.43
C MET A 1 7.84 -5.37 -10.22
N GLU A 2 7.98 -5.36 -11.55
CA GLU A 2 7.71 -6.53 -12.42
C GLU A 2 8.38 -7.81 -11.90
N ALA A 3 9.69 -7.75 -11.57
CA ALA A 3 10.40 -8.88 -10.98
C ALA A 3 9.83 -9.40 -9.64
N VAL A 4 9.12 -8.56 -8.87
CA VAL A 4 8.45 -9.01 -7.63
C VAL A 4 7.13 -9.69 -7.96
N LEU A 5 6.39 -9.18 -8.95
CA LEU A 5 5.13 -9.79 -9.39
C LEU A 5 5.35 -11.13 -10.10
N GLU A 6 6.50 -11.33 -10.74
CA GLU A 6 6.88 -12.61 -11.37
C GLU A 6 6.96 -13.79 -10.39
N VAL A 7 7.27 -13.52 -9.12
CA VAL A 7 7.34 -14.54 -8.06
C VAL A 7 6.04 -14.66 -7.25
N VAL A 8 5.05 -13.82 -7.53
CA VAL A 8 3.73 -13.86 -6.89
C VAL A 8 2.83 -14.82 -7.67
N PRO A 9 2.10 -15.74 -7.00
CA PRO A 9 1.18 -16.64 -7.71
C PRO A 9 0.14 -15.86 -8.53
N PRO A 10 -0.20 -16.32 -9.75
CA PRO A 10 -0.91 -15.53 -10.77
C PRO A 10 -2.31 -15.04 -10.40
N ASP A 11 -2.92 -15.57 -9.33
CA ASP A 11 -4.24 -15.16 -8.83
C ASP A 11 -4.19 -14.47 -7.47
N THR A 12 -2.99 -14.19 -6.95
CA THR A 12 -2.83 -13.46 -5.70
C THR A 12 -3.16 -11.99 -5.94
N PRO A 13 -4.15 -11.40 -5.24
CA PRO A 13 -4.43 -9.98 -5.39
C PRO A 13 -3.21 -9.17 -4.93
N THR A 14 -2.76 -8.25 -5.78
CA THR A 14 -1.63 -7.38 -5.50
C THR A 14 -2.00 -5.91 -5.68
N GLY A 15 -1.26 -5.05 -4.98
CA GLY A 15 -1.37 -3.61 -5.15
C GLY A 15 -0.20 -2.89 -4.50
N LEU A 16 0.09 -1.70 -5.03
CA LEU A 16 1.20 -0.86 -4.55
C LEU A 16 0.79 -0.08 -3.30
N VAL A 17 1.67 -0.04 -2.31
CA VAL A 17 1.55 0.85 -1.15
C VAL A 17 2.71 1.83 -1.20
N VAL A 18 2.40 3.12 -1.30
CA VAL A 18 3.42 4.18 -1.31
C VAL A 18 3.70 4.58 0.14
N CYS A 19 4.81 4.11 0.69
CA CYS A 19 5.22 4.45 2.05
C CYS A 19 5.96 5.78 2.11
N SER A 20 5.85 6.44 3.26
CA SER A 20 6.54 7.68 3.58
C SER A 20 6.41 8.82 2.55
N ALA A 21 5.22 8.99 1.98
CA ALA A 21 5.01 9.93 0.89
C ALA A 21 4.82 11.39 1.35
N ARG A 22 5.31 12.32 0.54
CA ARG A 22 4.90 13.73 0.53
C ARG A 22 3.78 13.93 -0.49
N THR A 23 2.55 13.75 -0.02
CA THR A 23 1.33 13.62 -0.85
C THR A 23 0.94 14.86 -1.67
N TYR A 24 1.51 16.02 -1.38
CA TYR A 24 1.18 17.29 -2.06
C TYR A 24 2.26 17.76 -3.04
N THR A 25 3.17 16.86 -3.44
CA THR A 25 4.23 17.19 -4.40
C THR A 25 3.84 16.81 -5.82
N ARG A 26 4.33 17.57 -6.81
CA ARG A 26 4.14 17.25 -8.23
C ARG A 26 4.64 15.84 -8.56
N SER A 27 5.83 15.51 -8.05
CA SER A 27 6.45 14.19 -8.25
C SER A 27 5.61 13.04 -7.69
N TYR A 28 4.88 13.26 -6.58
CA TYR A 28 3.95 12.26 -6.06
C TYR A 28 2.76 12.05 -7.01
N GLN A 29 2.18 13.12 -7.54
CA GLN A 29 1.06 13.02 -8.49
C GLN A 29 1.49 12.37 -9.81
N GLU A 30 2.66 12.75 -10.33
CA GLU A 30 3.28 12.13 -11.51
C GLU A 30 3.53 10.63 -11.27
N ALA A 31 4.05 10.25 -10.10
CA ALA A 31 4.26 8.85 -9.76
C ALA A 31 2.94 8.07 -9.72
N LEU A 32 1.88 8.59 -9.08
CA LEU A 32 0.56 7.95 -9.10
C LEU A 32 0.02 7.75 -10.51
N GLY A 33 0.19 8.76 -11.39
CA GLY A 33 -0.16 8.67 -12.81
C GLY A 33 0.57 7.53 -13.50
N SER A 34 1.90 7.48 -13.39
CA SER A 34 2.73 6.45 -14.05
C SER A 34 2.37 5.01 -13.63
N TRP A 35 2.05 4.79 -12.36
CA TRP A 35 1.64 3.47 -11.88
C TRP A 35 0.27 3.07 -12.41
N SER A 36 -0.67 4.02 -12.45
CA SER A 36 -1.99 3.80 -13.04
C SER A 36 -1.90 3.47 -14.53
N GLU A 37 -1.05 4.18 -15.29
CA GLU A 37 -0.82 3.94 -16.71
C GLU A 37 -0.19 2.56 -16.97
N SER A 38 0.63 2.08 -16.04
CA SER A 38 1.25 0.75 -16.07
C SER A 38 0.29 -0.37 -15.64
N GLY A 39 -0.98 -0.07 -15.37
CA GLY A 39 -1.99 -1.04 -14.94
C GLY A 39 -1.85 -1.48 -13.48
N ILE A 40 -0.98 -0.84 -12.69
CA ILE A 40 -0.79 -1.19 -11.28
C ILE A 40 -1.71 -0.34 -10.40
N THR A 41 -2.53 -1.03 -9.62
CA THR A 41 -3.42 -0.39 -8.66
C THR A 41 -2.67 0.01 -7.39
N VAL A 42 -2.76 1.29 -7.02
CA VAL A 42 -2.28 1.79 -5.72
C VAL A 42 -3.34 1.54 -4.65
N TRP A 43 -3.03 0.68 -3.68
CA TRP A 43 -3.91 0.39 -2.54
C TRP A 43 -3.86 1.46 -1.46
N GLY A 44 -2.86 2.34 -1.46
CA GLY A 44 -2.88 3.52 -0.63
C GLY A 44 -1.51 4.16 -0.47
N THR A 45 -1.53 5.27 0.24
CA THR A 45 -0.34 6.08 0.51
C THR A 45 -0.26 6.34 2.00
N VAL A 46 0.91 6.07 2.58
CA VAL A 46 1.22 6.30 3.99
C VAL A 46 2.14 7.52 4.07
N PRO A 47 1.80 8.56 4.85
CA PRO A 47 2.61 9.78 4.96
C PRO A 47 4.01 9.55 5.57
N GLU A 48 4.96 10.45 5.26
CA GLU A 48 6.37 10.39 5.70
C GLU A 48 6.59 10.40 7.23
N ARG A 49 5.67 10.98 8.00
CA ARG A 49 5.79 11.15 9.46
C ARG A 49 4.80 10.31 10.24
N VAL A 50 4.63 9.06 9.83
CA VAL A 50 3.79 8.11 10.55
C VAL A 50 4.70 7.14 11.31
N ALA A 51 4.70 7.24 12.64
CA ALA A 51 5.37 6.26 13.47
C ALA A 51 4.66 4.90 13.33
N ILE A 52 5.43 3.80 13.29
CA ILE A 52 4.88 2.43 13.26
C ILE A 52 4.88 1.84 14.67
N THR A 53 5.89 2.14 15.48
CA THR A 53 6.02 1.70 16.87
C THR A 53 6.50 2.86 17.75
N ALA A 54 6.25 2.77 19.06
CA ALA A 54 6.81 3.69 20.05
C ALA A 54 8.29 3.39 20.41
N GLY A 55 8.95 2.48 19.66
CA GLY A 55 10.26 1.88 19.95
C GLY A 55 10.30 0.41 19.50
N PRO A 56 11.47 -0.24 19.45
CA PRO A 56 11.61 -1.63 18.96
C PRO A 56 10.74 -2.62 19.74
N ASP A 57 10.60 -2.42 21.06
CA ASP A 57 9.77 -3.26 21.95
C ASP A 57 8.46 -2.58 22.36
N GLY A 58 8.18 -1.41 21.78
CA GLY A 58 7.01 -0.61 22.10
C GLY A 58 5.76 -1.07 21.36
N PRO A 59 4.55 -0.74 21.85
CA PRO A 59 3.33 -1.03 21.12
C PRO A 59 3.30 -0.32 19.77
N LEU A 60 2.49 -0.86 18.84
CA LEU A 60 2.23 -0.21 17.56
C LEU A 60 1.63 1.17 17.79
N CYS A 61 2.10 2.14 17.01
CA CYS A 61 1.60 3.51 17.08
C CYS A 61 0.16 3.55 16.54
N PRO A 62 -0.81 4.12 17.28
CA PRO A 62 -2.19 4.25 16.82
C PRO A 62 -2.33 5.00 15.49
N ASP A 63 -1.57 6.09 15.30
CA ASP A 63 -1.58 6.87 14.05
C ASP A 63 -1.02 6.05 12.88
N GLY A 64 -0.01 5.21 13.16
CA GLY A 64 0.47 4.18 12.25
C GLY A 64 -0.62 3.22 11.82
N LEU A 65 -1.27 2.61 12.79
CA LEU A 65 -2.37 1.68 12.54
C LEU A 65 -3.49 2.31 11.72
N GLU A 66 -3.86 3.56 12.01
CA GLU A 66 -4.90 4.25 11.27
C GLU A 66 -4.47 4.58 9.83
N ALA A 67 -3.24 5.06 9.62
CA ALA A 67 -2.71 5.32 8.28
C ALA A 67 -2.70 4.06 7.40
N TYR A 68 -2.37 2.89 7.97
CA TYR A 68 -2.39 1.62 7.25
C TYR A 68 -3.78 0.97 7.19
N ARG A 69 -4.76 1.40 7.99
CA ARG A 69 -6.08 0.77 8.10
C ARG A 69 -6.81 0.70 6.76
N GLN A 70 -6.68 1.71 5.92
CA GLN A 70 -7.34 1.74 4.62
C GLN A 70 -6.71 0.76 3.62
N VAL A 71 -5.37 0.67 3.61
CA VAL A 71 -4.61 -0.32 2.83
C VAL A 71 -5.00 -1.74 3.26
N TRP A 72 -5.03 -1.98 4.56
CA TRP A 72 -5.42 -3.28 5.12
C TRP A 72 -6.85 -3.69 4.72
N ARG A 73 -7.80 -2.75 4.73
CA ARG A 73 -9.18 -3.01 4.27
C ARG A 73 -9.24 -3.37 2.79
N ARG A 74 -8.46 -2.71 1.93
CA ARG A 74 -8.39 -3.02 0.49
C ARG A 74 -7.80 -4.40 0.24
N ALA A 75 -6.70 -4.74 0.91
CA ALA A 75 -6.08 -6.06 0.83
C ALA A 75 -7.06 -7.18 1.25
N GLN A 76 -7.74 -7.02 2.38
CA GLN A 76 -8.75 -8.00 2.83
C GLN A 76 -9.94 -8.13 1.86
N THR A 77 -10.41 -7.02 1.31
CA THR A 77 -11.48 -7.06 0.30
C THR A 77 -11.04 -7.81 -0.94
N ALA A 78 -9.84 -7.52 -1.46
CA ALA A 78 -9.30 -8.20 -2.61
C ALA A 78 -9.14 -9.71 -2.38
N ALA A 79 -8.61 -10.10 -1.21
CA ALA A 79 -8.45 -11.50 -0.81
C ALA A 79 -9.79 -12.26 -0.68
N ARG A 80 -10.85 -11.60 -0.20
CA ARG A 80 -12.19 -12.21 -0.17
C ARG A 80 -12.75 -12.40 -1.57
N SER A 81 -12.60 -11.40 -2.43
CA SER A 81 -13.09 -11.46 -3.81
C SER A 81 -12.41 -12.55 -4.65
N SER A 82 -11.13 -12.84 -4.39
CA SER A 82 -10.41 -13.94 -5.04
C SER A 82 -10.83 -15.32 -4.53
N GLN A 83 -11.32 -15.44 -3.28
CA GLN A 83 -11.81 -16.71 -2.73
C GLN A 83 -13.23 -17.08 -3.21
N SER A 84 -13.99 -16.08 -3.67
CA SER A 84 -15.35 -16.27 -4.20
C SER A 84 -15.40 -16.53 -5.72
N ARG A 85 -14.25 -16.56 -6.39
CA ARG A 85 -14.10 -16.87 -7.81
C ARG A 85 -13.55 -18.28 -7.98
#